data_AF-A0A061S1H0-F1
#
_entry.id   AF-A0A061S1H0-F1
#
_cell.length_a   1.000
_cell.length_b   1.000
_cell.length_c   1.000
_cell.angle_alpha   90.00
_cell.angle_beta   90.00
_cell.angle_gamma   90.00
#
_symmetry.space_group_name_H-M   'P 1'
#
loop_
_entity.id
_entity.type
_entity.pdbx_description
1 polymer ?
#
loop_
_entity_poly.entity_id
_entity_poly.type
_entity_poly.pdbx_seq_one_letter_code
_entity_poly.pdbx_strand_id
1 'polypeptide(L)'
;MTSMQTQSPYVASGSGRANGDRTPSLAGSSQSQGLSPNSVLLEKRARKAAEEDALLLYNRVRQLQKEEEKARKRIEETRKRADEIRGYRLRNALKQEEKAERLEQQLEAIEAQRLANLNLRDESQRTKQQNEEKILTQRLEVAAGVKDERQEIERQRAEERLLARREALQKKEEVKRSEQLKQRKLQKLQEEKLRKASEEYEKKLHEEIEARTKKEKELSKMAKLELQLIERLKRKQLEQAEAYHTLEAALGLSGEAVKDSPAINTDAAPDGEPSEEEIAQRFSAFDEDGSGNIDCAHLGELMRQLRVPLNPHQLSQAVSQLDRESTGKISFGEFLLWWRG
;
A
#
# COMPACT_ATOMS: atom_id res chain seq x y z
N MET A 1 -47.42 17.02 -51.19
CA MET A 1 -46.73 17.08 -52.51
C MET A 1 -47.49 16.18 -53.48
N THR A 2 -47.09 16.19 -54.76
CA THR A 2 -47.73 15.51 -55.90
C THR A 2 -49.00 16.20 -56.43
N SER A 3 -49.01 16.44 -57.74
CA SER A 3 -50.06 17.08 -58.54
C SER A 3 -50.58 16.09 -59.57
N MET A 4 -51.89 16.15 -59.90
CA MET A 4 -52.48 16.11 -61.26
C MET A 4 -53.93 16.64 -61.12
N GLN A 5 -54.53 17.54 -61.91
CA GLN A 5 -54.40 18.02 -63.30
C GLN A 5 -55.34 17.32 -64.30
N THR A 6 -56.00 18.11 -65.17
CA THR A 6 -57.01 17.73 -66.21
C THR A 6 -58.41 17.37 -65.66
N GLN A 7 -59.55 17.59 -66.34
CA GLN A 7 -59.86 18.39 -67.56
C GLN A 7 -61.37 18.77 -67.59
N SER A 8 -61.77 19.69 -68.48
CA SER A 8 -63.17 20.02 -68.83
C SER A 8 -63.27 20.38 -70.31
N PRO A 9 -64.37 20.01 -71.02
CA PRO A 9 -64.83 20.82 -72.16
C PRO A 9 -66.37 20.90 -72.41
N TYR A 10 -66.72 21.84 -73.31
CA TYR A 10 -67.92 22.03 -74.18
C TYR A 10 -68.87 20.82 -74.45
N VAL A 11 -70.18 20.95 -74.81
CA VAL A 11 -71.15 22.06 -75.14
C VAL A 11 -72.60 21.50 -74.85
N ALA A 12 -73.80 21.96 -75.28
CA ALA A 12 -74.35 22.94 -76.27
C ALA A 12 -75.81 23.32 -75.85
N SER A 13 -76.37 24.53 -76.05
CA SER A 13 -76.86 25.26 -77.25
C SER A 13 -78.20 24.81 -77.88
N GLY A 14 -79.19 25.73 -77.97
CA GLY A 14 -80.45 25.62 -78.74
C GLY A 14 -81.69 26.03 -77.91
N SER A 15 -82.47 27.09 -78.19
CA SER A 15 -83.27 27.47 -79.39
C SER A 15 -84.46 26.53 -79.66
N GLY A 16 -85.71 26.95 -79.85
CA GLY A 16 -86.30 28.30 -80.04
C GLY A 16 -87.66 28.48 -79.32
N ARG A 17 -88.37 29.61 -79.42
CA ARG A 17 -89.10 30.15 -80.60
C ARG A 17 -90.10 29.15 -81.23
N ALA A 18 -91.30 29.54 -81.67
CA ALA A 18 -92.09 30.76 -81.46
C ALA A 18 -93.51 30.55 -82.07
N ASN A 19 -94.43 31.48 -81.78
CA ASN A 19 -95.71 31.68 -82.49
C ASN A 19 -96.76 30.54 -82.33
N GLY A 20 -98.05 30.83 -82.42
CA GLY A 20 -98.66 32.16 -82.53
C GLY A 20 -100.16 32.13 -82.81
N ASP A 21 -100.69 33.33 -83.01
CA ASP A 21 -102.09 33.67 -83.27
C ASP A 21 -102.85 32.72 -84.21
N ARG A 22 -104.12 32.46 -83.89
CA ARG A 22 -105.25 33.13 -84.56
C ARG A 22 -106.60 32.80 -83.92
N THR A 23 -107.25 33.82 -83.38
CA THR A 23 -108.70 33.97 -83.54
C THR A 23 -109.00 34.46 -84.96
N PRO A 24 -110.10 34.00 -85.56
CA PRO A 24 -111.19 34.90 -85.88
C PRO A 24 -112.52 34.35 -85.31
N SER A 25 -113.53 35.11 -84.88
CA SER A 25 -114.03 36.46 -85.27
C SER A 25 -114.81 36.49 -86.59
N LEU A 26 -115.88 37.30 -86.60
CA LEU A 26 -116.92 37.45 -87.63
C LEU A 26 -117.80 36.20 -87.84
N ALA A 27 -119.14 36.23 -87.85
CA ALA A 27 -120.18 37.21 -88.22
C ALA A 27 -120.70 37.05 -89.66
N GLY A 28 -122.02 37.26 -89.83
CA GLY A 28 -122.79 36.85 -91.00
C GLY A 28 -123.32 35.41 -90.86
N SER A 29 -124.53 35.06 -91.33
CA SER A 29 -125.54 35.89 -92.01
C SER A 29 -126.94 35.35 -91.74
N SER A 30 -127.91 36.25 -91.56
CA SER A 30 -129.33 35.90 -91.59
C SER A 30 -129.73 35.48 -93.00
N GLN A 31 -130.10 34.21 -93.21
CA GLN A 31 -130.86 33.82 -94.41
C GLN A 31 -131.81 32.65 -94.12
N SER A 32 -133.09 32.98 -93.98
CA SER A 32 -134.18 32.02 -94.11
C SER A 32 -134.32 31.62 -95.58
N GLN A 33 -133.73 30.49 -95.97
CA GLN A 33 -134.04 29.80 -97.21
C GLN A 33 -134.62 28.43 -96.93
N GLY A 34 -135.54 27.99 -97.80
CA GLY A 34 -136.34 26.77 -97.58
C GLY A 34 -135.50 25.49 -97.61
N LEU A 35 -136.09 24.41 -97.05
CA LEU A 35 -135.53 23.06 -97.00
C LEU A 35 -135.36 22.46 -98.41
N SER A 36 -134.28 22.82 -99.09
CA SER A 36 -133.90 22.25 -100.38
C SER A 36 -133.45 20.79 -100.20
N PRO A 37 -133.97 19.82 -101.00
CA PRO A 37 -133.62 18.40 -100.85
C PRO A 37 -132.11 18.09 -100.90
N ASN A 38 -131.30 18.93 -101.56
CA ASN A 38 -129.85 18.79 -101.62
C ASN A 38 -129.15 19.11 -100.29
N SER A 39 -129.70 20.00 -99.45
CA SER A 39 -129.15 20.29 -98.12
C SER A 39 -129.19 19.04 -97.24
N VAL A 40 -130.33 18.35 -97.20
CA VAL A 40 -130.51 17.12 -96.41
C VAL A 40 -129.56 16.00 -96.85
N LEU A 41 -129.15 15.96 -98.12
CA LEU A 41 -128.15 14.99 -98.61
C LEU A 41 -126.71 15.39 -98.25
N LEU A 42 -126.40 16.68 -98.24
CA LEU A 42 -125.09 17.18 -97.78
C LEU A 42 -124.90 16.91 -96.29
N GLU A 43 -125.88 17.27 -95.47
CA GLU A 43 -125.87 17.00 -94.02
C GLU A 43 -125.77 15.50 -93.70
N LYS A 44 -126.46 14.63 -94.46
CA LYS A 44 -126.30 13.17 -94.31
C LYS A 44 -124.89 12.67 -94.64
N ARG A 45 -124.20 13.29 -95.60
CA ARG A 45 -122.79 12.97 -95.91
C ARG A 45 -121.84 13.49 -94.82
N ALA A 46 -122.04 14.73 -94.34
CA ALA A 46 -121.28 15.31 -93.23
C ALA A 46 -121.42 14.47 -91.95
N ARG A 47 -122.66 14.07 -91.61
CA ARG A 47 -122.95 13.19 -90.48
C ARG A 47 -122.26 11.83 -90.60
N LYS A 48 -122.26 11.22 -91.80
CA LYS A 48 -121.55 9.94 -92.03
C LYS A 48 -120.04 10.07 -91.93
N ALA A 49 -119.46 11.16 -92.44
CA ALA A 49 -118.04 11.45 -92.26
C ALA A 49 -117.68 11.62 -90.78
N ALA A 50 -118.51 12.35 -90.01
CA ALA A 50 -118.33 12.50 -88.57
C ALA A 50 -118.51 11.18 -87.79
N GLU A 51 -119.41 10.28 -88.24
CA GLU A 51 -119.54 8.90 -87.70
C GLU A 51 -118.27 8.07 -87.97
N GLU A 52 -117.69 8.19 -89.18
CA GLU A 52 -116.46 7.50 -89.57
C GLU A 52 -115.22 8.04 -88.82
N ASP A 53 -115.09 9.36 -88.71
CA ASP A 53 -114.03 10.02 -87.92
C ASP A 53 -114.16 9.72 -86.43
N ALA A 54 -115.38 9.67 -85.87
CA ALA A 54 -115.61 9.26 -84.50
C ALA A 54 -115.22 7.79 -84.26
N LEU A 55 -115.46 6.91 -85.23
CA LEU A 55 -115.03 5.51 -85.17
C LEU A 55 -113.50 5.38 -85.24
N LEU A 56 -112.83 6.15 -86.11
CA LEU A 56 -111.37 6.21 -86.20
C LEU A 56 -110.75 6.76 -84.91
N LEU A 57 -111.32 7.83 -84.35
CA LEU A 57 -110.90 8.41 -83.07
C LEU A 57 -111.09 7.41 -81.92
N TYR A 58 -112.25 6.75 -81.85
CA TYR A 58 -112.53 5.71 -80.85
C TYR A 58 -111.51 4.56 -80.92
N ASN A 59 -111.22 4.06 -82.13
CA ASN A 59 -110.22 3.02 -82.32
C ASN A 59 -108.80 3.48 -81.91
N ARG A 60 -108.42 4.71 -82.27
CA ARG A 60 -107.13 5.31 -81.89
C ARG A 60 -107.01 5.51 -80.37
N VAL A 61 -108.04 6.03 -79.70
CA VAL A 61 -108.09 6.19 -78.25
C VAL A 61 -108.00 4.82 -77.57
N ARG A 62 -108.74 3.81 -78.06
CA ARG A 62 -108.70 2.44 -77.54
C ARG A 62 -107.35 1.75 -77.73
N GLN A 63 -106.59 2.10 -78.77
CA GLN A 63 -105.21 1.66 -78.94
C GLN A 63 -104.27 2.38 -77.96
N LEU A 64 -104.33 3.71 -77.89
CA LEU A 64 -103.49 4.51 -76.99
C LEU A 64 -103.71 4.13 -75.52
N GLN A 65 -104.94 3.84 -75.10
CA GLN A 65 -105.24 3.33 -73.75
C GLN A 65 -104.58 1.98 -73.47
N LYS A 66 -104.55 1.04 -74.45
CA LYS A 66 -103.86 -0.25 -74.32
C LYS A 66 -102.33 -0.10 -74.30
N GLU A 67 -101.79 0.88 -75.00
CA GLU A 67 -100.36 1.20 -74.99
C GLU A 67 -99.95 1.88 -73.68
N GLU A 68 -100.78 2.80 -73.18
CA GLU A 68 -100.62 3.43 -71.87
C GLU A 68 -100.71 2.39 -70.75
N GLU A 69 -101.67 1.46 -70.77
CA GLU A 69 -101.80 0.39 -69.77
C GLU A 69 -100.54 -0.50 -69.74
N LYS A 70 -100.00 -0.85 -70.92
CA LYS A 70 -98.72 -1.58 -71.03
C LYS A 70 -97.55 -0.77 -70.50
N ALA A 71 -97.50 0.54 -70.78
CA ALA A 71 -96.46 1.44 -70.29
C ALA A 71 -96.52 1.59 -68.75
N ARG A 72 -97.72 1.82 -68.19
CA ARG A 72 -97.98 1.88 -66.75
C ARG A 72 -97.51 0.60 -66.05
N LYS A 73 -97.86 -0.58 -66.56
CA LYS A 73 -97.42 -1.88 -66.03
C LYS A 73 -95.90 -2.05 -66.05
N ARG A 74 -95.23 -1.69 -67.15
CA ARG A 74 -93.75 -1.69 -67.26
C ARG A 74 -93.09 -0.72 -66.27
N ILE A 75 -93.66 0.46 -66.08
CA ILE A 75 -93.17 1.47 -65.11
C ILE A 75 -93.32 0.95 -63.67
N GLU A 76 -94.44 0.31 -63.35
CA GLU A 76 -94.69 -0.30 -62.04
C GLU A 76 -93.71 -1.45 -61.75
N GLU A 77 -93.52 -2.37 -62.71
CA GLU A 77 -92.54 -3.46 -62.63
C GLU A 77 -91.10 -2.93 -62.46
N THR A 78 -90.74 -1.86 -63.18
CA THR A 78 -89.44 -1.20 -63.07
C THR A 78 -89.24 -0.53 -61.72
N ARG A 79 -90.29 0.09 -61.15
CA ARG A 79 -90.27 0.65 -59.78
C ARG A 79 -90.06 -0.44 -58.74
N LYS A 80 -90.81 -1.55 -58.80
CA LYS A 80 -90.65 -2.70 -57.89
C LYS A 80 -89.22 -3.27 -57.92
N ARG A 81 -88.65 -3.49 -59.11
CA ARG A 81 -87.23 -3.89 -59.24
C ARG A 81 -86.26 -2.85 -58.67
N ALA A 82 -86.51 -1.56 -58.86
CA ALA A 82 -85.68 -0.51 -58.26
C ALA A 82 -85.78 -0.51 -56.73
N ASP A 83 -86.95 -0.76 -56.15
CA ASP A 83 -87.16 -0.87 -54.71
C ASP A 83 -86.48 -2.11 -54.12
N GLU A 84 -86.57 -3.26 -54.81
CA GLU A 84 -85.85 -4.49 -54.48
C GLU A 84 -84.33 -4.27 -54.48
N ILE A 85 -83.79 -3.62 -55.51
CA ILE A 85 -82.35 -3.27 -55.61
C ILE A 85 -81.94 -2.27 -54.53
N ARG A 86 -82.77 -1.26 -54.22
CA ARG A 86 -82.50 -0.30 -53.12
C ARG A 86 -82.48 -1.03 -51.77
N GLY A 87 -83.48 -1.86 -51.48
CA GLY A 87 -83.53 -2.65 -50.24
C GLY A 87 -82.40 -3.67 -50.12
N TYR A 88 -81.98 -4.29 -51.23
CA TYR A 88 -80.82 -5.18 -51.25
C TYR A 88 -79.51 -4.43 -50.99
N ARG A 89 -79.29 -3.27 -51.64
CA ARG A 89 -78.13 -2.41 -51.40
C ARG A 89 -78.07 -1.92 -49.94
N LEU A 90 -79.20 -1.48 -49.37
CA LEU A 90 -79.27 -1.04 -47.98
C LEU A 90 -78.93 -2.18 -47.00
N ARG A 91 -79.51 -3.38 -47.18
CA ARG A 91 -79.18 -4.56 -46.35
C ARG A 91 -77.71 -4.99 -46.50
N ASN A 92 -77.12 -4.82 -47.68
CA ASN A 92 -75.70 -5.11 -47.88
C ASN A 92 -74.79 -4.03 -47.27
N ALA A 93 -75.19 -2.75 -47.26
CA ALA A 93 -74.45 -1.68 -46.60
C ALA A 93 -74.39 -1.90 -45.09
N LEU A 94 -75.56 -2.09 -44.45
CA LEU A 94 -75.67 -2.41 -43.02
C LEU A 94 -74.83 -3.65 -42.64
N LYS A 95 -74.82 -4.69 -43.47
CA LYS A 95 -73.98 -5.90 -43.27
C LYS A 95 -72.47 -5.72 -43.49
N GLN A 96 -72.03 -4.58 -44.00
CA GLN A 96 -70.61 -4.22 -44.06
C GLN A 96 -70.27 -3.25 -42.91
N GLU A 97 -71.20 -2.39 -42.53
CA GLU A 97 -71.15 -1.52 -41.33
C GLU A 97 -71.02 -2.38 -40.05
N GLU A 98 -71.94 -3.33 -39.83
CA GLU A 98 -71.88 -4.35 -38.75
C GLU A 98 -70.56 -5.14 -38.70
N LYS A 99 -69.83 -5.25 -39.83
CA LYS A 99 -68.53 -5.93 -39.89
C LYS A 99 -67.37 -4.99 -39.60
N ALA A 100 -67.46 -3.73 -40.04
CA ALA A 100 -66.50 -2.70 -39.70
C ALA A 100 -66.48 -2.48 -38.18
N GLU A 101 -67.65 -2.29 -37.57
CA GLU A 101 -67.81 -2.17 -36.11
C GLU A 101 -67.20 -3.35 -35.34
N ARG A 102 -67.42 -4.59 -35.80
CA ARG A 102 -66.85 -5.79 -35.16
C ARG A 102 -65.34 -5.91 -35.32
N LEU A 103 -64.78 -5.43 -36.44
CA LEU A 103 -63.33 -5.36 -36.65
C LEU A 103 -62.69 -4.26 -35.81
N GLU A 104 -63.36 -3.11 -35.68
CA GLU A 104 -62.96 -1.99 -34.82
C GLU A 104 -62.93 -2.44 -33.35
N GLN A 105 -64.00 -3.04 -32.84
CA GLN A 105 -64.06 -3.63 -31.49
C GLN A 105 -62.98 -4.71 -31.24
N GLN A 106 -62.62 -5.49 -32.27
CA GLN A 106 -61.51 -6.45 -32.17
C GLN A 106 -60.14 -5.76 -32.09
N LEU A 107 -59.93 -4.69 -32.84
CA LEU A 107 -58.71 -3.89 -32.78
C LEU A 107 -58.57 -3.17 -31.43
N GLU A 108 -59.65 -2.53 -30.94
CA GLU A 108 -59.70 -1.91 -29.61
C GLU A 108 -59.36 -2.93 -28.50
N ALA A 109 -59.93 -4.14 -28.56
CA ALA A 109 -59.63 -5.20 -27.60
C ALA A 109 -58.16 -5.66 -27.64
N ILE A 110 -57.57 -5.77 -28.85
CA ILE A 110 -56.15 -6.10 -29.03
C ILE A 110 -55.25 -4.98 -28.50
N GLU A 111 -55.59 -3.70 -28.73
CA GLU A 111 -54.83 -2.57 -28.22
C GLU A 111 -54.94 -2.42 -26.71
N ALA A 112 -56.13 -2.62 -26.13
CA ALA A 112 -56.33 -2.66 -24.68
C ALA A 112 -55.54 -3.79 -24.02
N GLN A 113 -55.54 -5.00 -24.60
CA GLN A 113 -54.73 -6.12 -24.11
C GLN A 113 -53.22 -5.83 -24.24
N ARG A 114 -52.79 -5.20 -25.33
CA ARG A 114 -51.39 -4.77 -25.53
C ARG A 114 -50.96 -3.74 -24.48
N LEU A 115 -51.81 -2.76 -24.17
CA LEU A 115 -51.56 -1.75 -23.15
C LEU A 115 -51.48 -2.37 -21.75
N ALA A 116 -52.39 -3.27 -21.41
CA ALA A 116 -52.37 -4.00 -20.14
C ALA A 116 -51.07 -4.84 -19.99
N ASN A 117 -50.65 -5.53 -21.05
CA ASN A 117 -49.39 -6.29 -21.07
C ASN A 117 -48.14 -5.39 -20.93
N LEU A 118 -48.17 -4.17 -21.46
CA LEU A 118 -47.10 -3.18 -21.26
C LEU A 118 -47.07 -2.69 -19.80
N ASN A 119 -48.22 -2.31 -19.23
CA ASN A 119 -48.30 -1.87 -17.84
C ASN A 119 -47.80 -2.94 -16.86
N LEU A 120 -48.23 -4.20 -17.04
CA LEU A 120 -47.77 -5.34 -16.22
C LEU A 120 -46.25 -5.59 -16.34
N ARG A 121 -45.67 -5.37 -17.54
CA ARG A 121 -44.23 -5.44 -17.75
C ARG A 121 -43.50 -4.32 -17.02
N ASP A 122 -44.02 -3.09 -17.08
CA ASP A 122 -43.41 -1.93 -16.43
C ASP A 122 -43.51 -2.03 -14.90
N GLU A 123 -44.62 -2.54 -14.36
CA GLU A 123 -44.78 -2.87 -12.93
C GLU A 123 -43.81 -3.98 -12.49
N SER A 124 -43.65 -5.03 -13.32
CA SER A 124 -42.64 -6.08 -13.09
C SER A 124 -41.21 -5.54 -13.12
N GLN A 125 -40.90 -4.58 -13.99
CA GLN A 125 -39.59 -3.92 -14.03
C GLN A 125 -39.37 -3.01 -12.81
N ARG A 126 -40.36 -2.20 -12.41
CA ARG A 126 -40.29 -1.35 -11.20
C ARG A 126 -40.12 -2.16 -9.93
N THR A 127 -40.87 -3.26 -9.78
CA THR A 127 -40.74 -4.14 -8.60
C THR A 127 -39.41 -4.88 -8.59
N LYS A 128 -38.87 -5.29 -9.76
CA LYS A 128 -37.51 -5.82 -9.87
C LYS A 128 -36.46 -4.79 -9.45
N GLN A 129 -36.53 -3.55 -9.97
CA GLN A 129 -35.63 -2.45 -9.61
C GLN A 129 -35.65 -2.16 -8.11
N GLN A 130 -36.84 -2.00 -7.50
CA GLN A 130 -36.99 -1.77 -6.06
C GLN A 130 -36.41 -2.92 -5.21
N ASN A 131 -36.45 -4.16 -5.70
CA ASN A 131 -35.87 -5.29 -5.00
C ASN A 131 -34.34 -5.36 -5.17
N GLU A 132 -33.82 -4.99 -6.35
CA GLU A 132 -32.38 -4.83 -6.59
C GLU A 132 -31.79 -3.70 -5.72
N GLU A 133 -32.49 -2.55 -5.62
CA GLU A 133 -32.13 -1.45 -4.73
C GLU A 133 -32.11 -1.87 -3.25
N LYS A 134 -33.15 -2.54 -2.75
CA LYS A 134 -33.20 -3.06 -1.36
C LYS A 134 -32.06 -4.04 -1.06
N ILE A 135 -31.71 -4.92 -2.02
CA ILE A 135 -30.59 -5.85 -1.87
C ILE A 135 -29.25 -5.09 -1.82
N LEU A 136 -29.12 -3.99 -2.59
CA LEU A 136 -27.94 -3.13 -2.54
C LEU A 136 -27.83 -2.36 -1.22
N THR A 137 -28.92 -1.75 -0.71
CA THR A 137 -28.89 -1.05 0.58
C THR A 137 -28.56 -2.00 1.74
N GLN A 138 -29.22 -3.16 1.81
CA GLN A 138 -28.93 -4.18 2.83
C GLN A 138 -27.48 -4.66 2.78
N ARG A 139 -26.90 -4.83 1.59
CA ARG A 139 -25.47 -5.19 1.43
C ARG A 139 -24.54 -4.08 1.89
N LEU A 140 -24.88 -2.81 1.65
CA LEU A 140 -24.09 -1.66 2.12
C LEU A 140 -24.19 -1.49 3.64
N GLU A 141 -25.37 -1.69 4.23
CA GLU A 141 -25.61 -1.69 5.68
C GLU A 141 -24.79 -2.79 6.39
N VAL A 142 -24.83 -4.02 5.89
CA VAL A 142 -24.02 -5.14 6.43
C VAL A 142 -22.51 -4.87 6.25
N ALA A 143 -22.09 -4.33 5.11
CA ALA A 143 -20.68 -4.00 4.87
C ALA A 143 -20.19 -2.84 5.77
N ALA A 144 -21.06 -1.88 6.11
CA ALA A 144 -20.77 -0.84 7.09
C ALA A 144 -20.66 -1.41 8.51
N GLY A 145 -21.63 -2.20 8.95
CA GLY A 145 -21.60 -2.86 10.28
C GLY A 145 -20.34 -3.69 10.49
N VAL A 146 -19.98 -4.56 9.54
CA VAL A 146 -18.74 -5.38 9.62
C VAL A 146 -17.47 -4.53 9.60
N LYS A 147 -17.47 -3.39 8.90
CA LYS A 147 -16.35 -2.44 8.90
C LYS A 147 -16.20 -1.75 10.27
N ASP A 148 -17.30 -1.33 10.87
CA ASP A 148 -17.31 -0.59 12.12
C ASP A 148 -16.99 -1.52 13.32
N GLU A 149 -17.54 -2.75 13.33
CA GLU A 149 -17.11 -3.84 14.23
C GLU A 149 -15.60 -4.11 14.11
N ARG A 150 -15.08 -4.21 12.89
CA ARG A 150 -13.63 -4.40 12.65
C ARG A 150 -12.81 -3.23 13.18
N GLN A 151 -13.28 -1.99 13.05
CA GLN A 151 -12.60 -0.81 13.60
C GLN A 151 -12.60 -0.82 15.13
N GLU A 152 -13.71 -1.19 15.77
CA GLU A 152 -13.79 -1.27 17.23
C GLU A 152 -12.90 -2.39 17.79
N ILE A 153 -12.87 -3.57 17.15
CA ILE A 153 -11.93 -4.65 17.50
C ILE A 153 -10.46 -4.21 17.31
N GLU A 154 -10.16 -3.44 16.26
CA GLU A 154 -8.82 -2.91 16.02
C GLU A 154 -8.41 -1.86 17.06
N ARG A 155 -9.36 -1.02 17.51
CA ARG A 155 -9.21 -0.04 18.59
C ARG A 155 -8.98 -0.71 19.95
N GLN A 156 -9.83 -1.66 20.33
CA GLN A 156 -9.68 -2.43 21.58
C GLN A 156 -8.31 -3.12 21.64
N ARG A 157 -7.90 -3.81 20.57
CA ARG A 157 -6.56 -4.40 20.46
C ARG A 157 -5.45 -3.36 20.54
N ALA A 158 -5.64 -2.13 20.06
CA ALA A 158 -4.65 -1.06 20.20
C ALA A 158 -4.53 -0.57 21.65
N GLU A 159 -5.65 -0.44 22.36
CA GLU A 159 -5.71 -0.08 23.79
C GLU A 159 -5.07 -1.18 24.67
N GLU A 160 -5.36 -2.46 24.42
CA GLU A 160 -4.69 -3.61 25.05
C GLU A 160 -3.16 -3.58 24.83
N ARG A 161 -2.72 -3.34 23.59
CA ARG A 161 -1.28 -3.25 23.26
C ARG A 161 -0.59 -2.06 23.96
N LEU A 162 -1.29 -0.94 24.16
CA LEU A 162 -0.79 0.19 24.93
C LEU A 162 -0.70 -0.13 26.43
N LEU A 163 -1.70 -0.81 26.99
CA LEU A 163 -1.70 -1.24 28.39
C LEU A 163 -0.57 -2.25 28.68
N ALA A 164 -0.46 -3.30 27.86
CA ALA A 164 0.62 -4.28 27.97
C ALA A 164 2.01 -3.65 27.82
N ARG A 165 2.17 -2.67 26.91
CA ARG A 165 3.41 -1.88 26.77
C ARG A 165 3.72 -1.05 28.03
N ARG A 166 2.70 -0.45 28.65
CA ARG A 166 2.84 0.31 29.90
C ARG A 166 3.28 -0.58 31.05
N GLU A 167 2.64 -1.74 31.23
CA GLU A 167 3.06 -2.72 32.23
C GLU A 167 4.48 -3.23 32.00
N ALA A 168 4.85 -3.54 30.75
CA ALA A 168 6.20 -4.01 30.42
C ALA A 168 7.27 -2.95 30.74
N LEU A 169 6.96 -1.67 30.55
CA LEU A 169 7.84 -0.56 30.96
C LEU A 169 7.94 -0.44 32.49
N GLN A 170 6.82 -0.57 33.22
CA GLN A 170 6.85 -0.55 34.69
C GLN A 170 7.67 -1.70 35.26
N LYS A 171 7.43 -2.93 34.80
CA LYS A 171 8.19 -4.13 35.19
C LYS A 171 9.68 -3.99 34.85
N LYS A 172 10.02 -3.37 33.71
CA LYS A 172 11.42 -3.04 33.33
C LYS A 172 12.06 -2.01 34.26
N GLU A 173 11.33 -1.00 34.71
CA GLU A 173 11.83 -0.05 35.72
C GLU A 173 12.04 -0.72 37.09
N GLU A 174 11.13 -1.58 37.53
CA GLU A 174 11.25 -2.32 38.80
C GLU A 174 12.48 -3.23 38.81
N VAL A 175 12.72 -3.98 37.72
CA VAL A 175 13.95 -4.77 37.54
C VAL A 175 15.19 -3.88 37.61
N LYS A 176 15.22 -2.77 36.86
CA LYS A 176 16.35 -1.82 36.86
C LYS A 176 16.61 -1.22 38.26
N ARG A 177 15.56 -0.87 39.01
CA ARG A 177 15.67 -0.39 40.40
C ARG A 177 16.22 -1.48 41.34
N SER A 178 15.78 -2.73 41.17
CA SER A 178 16.27 -3.89 41.91
C SER A 178 17.74 -4.18 41.62
N GLU A 179 18.17 -4.11 40.36
CA GLU A 179 19.57 -4.24 39.93
C GLU A 179 20.45 -3.13 40.50
N GLN A 180 20.02 -1.87 40.41
CA GLN A 180 20.74 -0.72 41.01
C GLN A 180 20.86 -0.84 42.53
N LEU A 181 19.84 -1.36 43.22
CA LEU A 181 19.90 -1.64 44.66
C LEU A 181 20.88 -2.79 44.99
N LYS A 182 20.94 -3.85 44.16
CA LYS A 182 21.94 -4.92 44.31
C LYS A 182 23.36 -4.39 44.09
N GLN A 183 23.59 -3.62 43.01
CA GLN A 183 24.89 -2.99 42.71
C GLN A 183 25.34 -2.07 43.85
N ARG A 184 24.48 -1.16 44.34
CA ARG A 184 24.79 -0.26 45.47
C ARG A 184 25.07 -1.02 46.77
N LYS A 185 24.40 -2.14 47.03
CA LYS A 185 24.71 -3.01 48.18
C LYS A 185 26.08 -3.68 48.05
N LEU A 186 26.43 -4.17 46.85
CA LEU A 186 27.73 -4.78 46.58
C LEU A 186 28.87 -3.75 46.69
N GLN A 187 28.69 -2.55 46.11
CA GLN A 187 29.63 -1.44 46.22
C GLN A 187 29.88 -1.06 47.68
N LYS A 188 28.83 -0.84 48.48
CA LYS A 188 28.98 -0.57 49.91
C LYS A 188 29.70 -1.68 50.68
N LEU A 189 29.48 -2.95 50.32
CA LEU A 189 30.18 -4.07 50.94
C LEU A 189 31.67 -4.13 50.53
N GLN A 190 32.02 -3.69 49.32
CA GLN A 190 33.41 -3.54 48.86
C GLN A 190 34.08 -2.34 49.54
N GLU A 191 33.41 -1.19 49.61
CA GLU A 191 33.84 0.00 50.33
C GLU A 191 34.10 -0.30 51.81
N GLU A 192 33.19 -0.99 52.51
CA GLU A 192 33.35 -1.35 53.92
C GLU A 192 34.53 -2.32 54.14
N LYS A 193 34.72 -3.29 53.24
CA LYS A 193 35.89 -4.20 53.28
C LYS A 193 37.20 -3.44 53.06
N LEU A 194 37.25 -2.55 52.08
CA LEU A 194 38.43 -1.73 51.79
C LEU A 194 38.74 -0.78 52.96
N ARG A 195 37.72 -0.16 53.55
CA ARG A 195 37.86 0.72 54.71
C ARG A 195 38.42 -0.03 55.91
N LYS A 196 37.92 -1.23 56.21
CA LYS A 196 38.47 -2.09 57.29
C LYS A 196 39.92 -2.50 57.02
N ALA A 197 40.27 -2.85 55.77
CA ALA A 197 41.64 -3.14 55.40
C ALA A 197 42.57 -1.90 55.55
N SER A 198 42.08 -0.69 55.25
CA SER A 198 42.79 0.57 55.51
C SER A 198 42.97 0.82 57.01
N GLU A 199 41.91 0.69 57.80
CA GLU A 199 41.95 0.82 59.27
C GLU A 199 42.92 -0.18 59.92
N GLU A 200 43.08 -1.39 59.37
CA GLU A 200 44.06 -2.38 59.82
C GLU A 200 45.49 -2.05 59.36
N TYR A 201 45.66 -1.54 58.14
CA TYR A 201 46.95 -1.12 57.61
C TYR A 201 47.49 0.11 58.34
N GLU A 202 46.65 1.12 58.59
CA GLU A 202 46.99 2.35 59.32
C GLU A 202 47.44 2.05 60.76
N LYS A 203 46.82 1.08 61.43
CA LYS A 203 47.25 0.61 62.77
C LYS A 203 48.65 -0.02 62.72
N LYS A 204 48.89 -0.96 61.79
CA LYS A 204 50.19 -1.60 61.60
C LYS A 204 51.28 -0.58 61.24
N LEU A 205 50.96 0.39 60.39
CA LEU A 205 51.86 1.48 60.04
C LEU A 205 52.19 2.37 61.26
N HIS A 206 51.20 2.65 62.11
CA HIS A 206 51.40 3.40 63.35
C HIS A 206 52.28 2.63 64.35
N GLU A 207 52.04 1.32 64.52
CA GLU A 207 52.86 0.43 65.35
C GLU A 207 54.32 0.36 64.87
N GLU A 208 54.56 0.27 63.56
CA GLU A 208 55.91 0.27 62.97
C GLU A 208 56.61 1.64 63.09
N ILE A 209 55.87 2.75 62.92
CA ILE A 209 56.39 4.10 63.16
C ILE A 209 56.75 4.29 64.65
N GLU A 210 55.94 3.79 65.58
CA GLU A 210 56.28 3.78 67.00
C GLU A 210 57.55 2.95 67.27
N ALA A 211 57.63 1.73 66.72
CA ALA A 211 58.80 0.86 66.89
C ALA A 211 60.08 1.50 66.33
N ARG A 212 60.00 2.13 65.15
CA ARG A 212 61.07 2.90 64.53
C ARG A 212 61.51 4.07 65.42
N THR A 213 60.59 4.92 65.87
CA THR A 213 60.95 6.09 66.70
C THR A 213 61.50 5.70 68.08
N LYS A 214 61.14 4.53 68.61
CA LYS A 214 61.76 3.94 69.81
C LYS A 214 63.22 3.57 69.53
N LYS A 215 63.51 2.85 68.44
CA LYS A 215 64.88 2.51 68.00
C LYS A 215 65.73 3.75 67.68
N GLU A 216 65.17 4.77 67.01
CA GLU A 216 65.89 6.02 66.73
C GLU A 216 66.30 6.77 68.02
N LYS A 217 65.44 6.75 69.06
CA LYS A 217 65.77 7.30 70.39
C LYS A 217 66.86 6.48 71.10
N GLU A 218 66.92 5.17 70.90
CA GLU A 218 67.97 4.31 71.44
C GLU A 218 69.32 4.53 70.73
N LEU A 219 69.33 4.57 69.40
CA LEU A 219 70.49 4.93 68.59
C LEU A 219 71.01 6.33 68.96
N SER A 220 70.13 7.31 69.18
CA SER A 220 70.51 8.65 69.64
C SER A 220 71.15 8.67 71.04
N LYS A 221 70.80 7.73 71.93
CA LYS A 221 71.50 7.54 73.22
C LYS A 221 72.88 6.91 72.99
N MET A 222 72.97 5.86 72.17
CA MET A 222 74.23 5.18 71.88
C MET A 222 75.25 6.12 71.21
N ALA A 223 74.84 6.90 70.21
CA ALA A 223 75.70 7.90 69.55
C ALA A 223 76.23 8.98 70.52
N LYS A 224 75.45 9.35 71.56
CA LYS A 224 75.93 10.27 72.62
C LYS A 224 76.95 9.62 73.54
N LEU A 225 76.76 8.34 73.89
CA LEU A 225 77.73 7.57 74.68
C LEU A 225 79.01 7.31 73.90
N GLU A 226 78.91 7.01 72.61
CA GLU A 226 80.04 6.90 71.68
C GLU A 226 80.83 8.22 71.60
N LEU A 227 80.16 9.35 71.39
CA LEU A 227 80.81 10.66 71.33
C LEU A 227 81.52 11.01 72.65
N GLN A 228 80.91 10.72 73.80
CA GLN A 228 81.55 10.85 75.12
C GLN A 228 82.74 9.90 75.30
N LEU A 229 82.67 8.67 74.78
CA LEU A 229 83.76 7.71 74.83
C LEU A 229 84.94 8.14 73.96
N ILE A 230 84.67 8.62 72.74
CA ILE A 230 85.67 9.19 71.82
C ILE A 230 86.31 10.42 72.44
N GLU A 231 85.53 11.32 73.05
CA GLU A 231 86.08 12.49 73.75
C GLU A 231 86.99 12.08 74.91
N ARG A 232 86.56 11.10 75.73
CA ARG A 232 87.37 10.56 76.83
C ARG A 232 88.63 9.84 76.34
N LEU A 233 88.56 9.15 75.20
CA LEU A 233 89.72 8.51 74.57
C LEU A 233 90.72 9.57 74.06
N LYS A 234 90.23 10.63 73.39
CA LYS A 234 91.05 11.76 72.96
C LYS A 234 91.72 12.48 74.12
N ARG A 235 91.00 12.72 75.24
CA ARG A 235 91.59 13.27 76.46
C ARG A 235 92.68 12.36 77.01
N LYS A 236 92.47 11.04 77.08
CA LYS A 236 93.52 10.09 77.47
C LYS A 236 94.72 10.06 76.53
N GLN A 237 94.52 10.19 75.23
CA GLN A 237 95.60 10.29 74.25
C GLN A 237 96.39 11.60 74.42
N LEU A 238 95.72 12.70 74.77
CA LEU A 238 96.35 13.98 75.11
C LEU A 238 97.14 13.88 76.43
N GLU A 239 96.53 13.33 77.48
CA GLU A 239 97.19 13.03 78.77
C GLU A 239 98.43 12.13 78.59
N GLN A 240 98.35 11.13 77.69
CA GLN A 240 99.50 10.30 77.32
C GLN A 240 100.56 11.09 76.53
N ALA A 241 100.18 11.94 75.59
CA ALA A 241 101.12 12.79 74.84
C ALA A 241 101.83 13.80 75.76
N GLU A 242 101.12 14.42 76.70
CA GLU A 242 101.69 15.30 77.73
C GLU A 242 102.64 14.52 78.66
N ALA A 243 102.29 13.30 79.06
CA ALA A 243 103.15 12.43 79.85
C ALA A 243 104.41 11.99 79.08
N TYR A 244 104.30 11.67 77.78
CA TYR A 244 105.45 11.37 76.91
C TYR A 244 106.35 12.60 76.73
N HIS A 245 105.79 13.78 76.46
CA HIS A 245 106.55 15.03 76.34
C HIS A 245 107.25 15.39 77.67
N THR A 246 106.63 15.06 78.81
CA THR A 246 107.26 15.22 80.14
C THR A 246 108.40 14.20 80.35
N LEU A 247 108.26 12.98 79.82
CA LEU A 247 109.32 11.95 79.81
C LEU A 247 110.50 12.35 78.91
N GLU A 248 110.25 12.89 77.71
CA GLU A 248 111.29 13.42 76.83
C GLU A 248 112.06 14.58 77.49
N ALA A 249 111.33 15.51 78.12
CA ALA A 249 111.92 16.63 78.86
C ALA A 249 112.76 16.16 80.07
N ALA A 250 112.43 15.02 80.68
CA ALA A 250 113.19 14.41 81.77
C ALA A 250 114.37 13.54 81.31
N LEU A 251 114.36 13.03 80.08
CA LEU A 251 115.38 12.10 79.55
C LEU A 251 116.48 12.77 78.72
N GLY A 252 116.31 14.02 78.28
CA GLY A 252 117.42 14.91 77.91
C GLY A 252 118.32 14.43 76.77
N LEU A 253 117.79 13.64 75.82
CA LEU A 253 118.51 13.08 74.69
C LEU A 253 117.98 13.61 73.35
N SER A 254 118.87 14.24 72.58
CA SER A 254 118.64 14.60 71.18
C SER A 254 119.19 13.50 70.26
N GLY A 255 118.50 13.17 69.15
CA GLY A 255 119.05 12.24 68.16
C GLY A 255 118.07 11.46 67.27
N GLU A 256 117.34 12.17 66.41
CA GLU A 256 117.35 11.92 64.95
C GLU A 256 117.06 10.51 64.38
N ALA A 257 115.79 10.34 63.92
CA ALA A 257 115.34 9.70 62.66
C ALA A 257 115.78 8.28 62.21
N VAL A 258 114.82 7.50 61.67
CA VAL A 258 114.78 6.99 60.26
C VAL A 258 113.73 5.87 60.07
N LYS A 259 112.78 6.08 59.13
CA LYS A 259 111.90 5.07 58.45
C LYS A 259 110.90 4.27 59.33
N ASP A 260 109.84 3.65 58.78
CA ASP A 260 109.44 3.44 57.37
C ASP A 260 107.94 3.68 57.10
N SER A 261 107.52 3.58 55.82
CA SER A 261 106.13 3.74 55.31
C SER A 261 105.42 2.37 55.09
N PRO A 262 104.15 2.25 54.59
CA PRO A 262 103.20 3.27 54.10
C PRO A 262 101.74 3.13 54.62
N ALA A 263 100.83 3.97 54.09
CA ALA A 263 99.37 3.82 54.19
C ALA A 263 98.77 3.08 52.98
N ILE A 264 97.54 2.58 53.09
CA ILE A 264 96.76 2.04 51.96
C ILE A 264 95.33 2.61 51.97
N ASN A 265 94.97 3.24 50.85
CA ASN A 265 93.60 3.42 50.35
C ASN A 265 93.57 2.79 48.94
N THR A 266 92.54 2.00 48.62
CA THR A 266 92.05 1.64 47.27
C THR A 266 90.68 0.95 47.49
N ASP A 267 89.58 1.47 46.96
CA ASP A 267 88.95 1.12 45.65
C ASP A 267 88.26 -0.26 45.68
N ALA A 268 87.05 -0.51 45.16
CA ALA A 268 86.21 0.09 44.11
C ALA A 268 86.48 -0.43 42.67
N ALA A 269 85.39 -0.58 41.91
CA ALA A 269 85.25 -1.12 40.53
C ALA A 269 85.21 -2.67 40.37
N PRO A 270 84.58 -3.21 39.30
CA PRO A 270 84.20 -4.63 39.19
C PRO A 270 84.80 -5.38 37.97
N ASP A 271 84.63 -6.71 37.94
CA ASP A 271 84.90 -7.57 36.77
C ASP A 271 83.84 -7.43 35.66
N GLY A 272 84.23 -7.73 34.41
CA GLY A 272 83.41 -7.61 33.19
C GLY A 272 83.28 -8.90 32.38
N GLU A 273 82.48 -8.83 31.31
CA GLU A 273 81.98 -9.97 30.52
C GLU A 273 82.93 -10.48 29.42
N PRO A 274 82.76 -11.74 28.93
CA PRO A 274 83.64 -12.36 27.94
C PRO A 274 83.56 -11.77 26.52
N SER A 275 84.62 -11.99 25.74
CA SER A 275 84.81 -11.44 24.39
C SER A 275 83.91 -12.06 23.32
N GLU A 276 83.60 -11.27 22.30
CA GLU A 276 82.77 -11.66 21.13
C GLU A 276 83.35 -12.86 20.36
N GLU A 277 84.67 -13.00 20.37
CA GLU A 277 85.41 -14.05 19.67
C GLU A 277 85.17 -15.45 20.27
N GLU A 278 84.96 -15.57 21.58
CA GLU A 278 84.61 -16.83 22.24
C GLU A 278 83.17 -17.25 21.92
N ILE A 279 82.27 -16.27 21.77
CA ILE A 279 80.86 -16.50 21.41
C ILE A 279 80.77 -16.94 19.94
N ALA A 280 81.54 -16.33 19.05
CA ALA A 280 81.64 -16.72 17.64
C ALA A 280 82.15 -18.18 17.46
N GLN A 281 83.19 -18.58 18.22
CA GLN A 281 83.68 -19.97 18.19
C GLN A 281 82.61 -20.97 18.64
N ARG A 282 81.79 -20.62 19.65
CA ARG A 282 80.68 -21.48 20.10
C ARG A 282 79.55 -21.54 19.09
N PHE A 283 79.16 -20.43 18.47
CA PHE A 283 78.14 -20.42 17.42
C PHE A 283 78.53 -21.31 16.22
N SER A 284 79.79 -21.21 15.77
CA SER A 284 80.35 -22.04 14.69
C SER A 284 80.34 -23.55 14.99
N ALA A 285 80.30 -23.94 16.27
CA ALA A 285 80.18 -25.34 16.69
C ALA A 285 78.73 -25.89 16.67
N PHE A 286 77.73 -25.07 16.36
CA PHE A 286 76.30 -25.47 16.31
C PHE A 286 75.63 -25.25 14.94
N ASP A 287 76.31 -24.58 14.01
CA ASP A 287 75.92 -24.44 12.60
C ASP A 287 76.69 -25.47 11.75
N GLU A 288 76.43 -26.77 11.98
CA GLU A 288 77.13 -27.88 11.29
C GLU A 288 76.96 -27.84 9.75
N ASP A 289 75.90 -27.17 9.26
CA ASP A 289 75.60 -26.97 7.84
C ASP A 289 76.33 -25.75 7.22
N GLY A 290 76.97 -24.88 8.03
CA GLY A 290 77.61 -23.64 7.57
C GLY A 290 76.63 -22.61 6.98
N SER A 291 75.39 -22.62 7.48
CA SER A 291 74.25 -21.84 6.99
C SER A 291 74.15 -20.41 7.52
N GLY A 292 74.96 -20.06 8.52
CA GLY A 292 74.94 -18.80 9.26
C GLY A 292 73.79 -18.64 10.26
N ASN A 293 72.96 -19.68 10.45
CA ASN A 293 71.70 -19.61 11.20
C ASN A 293 71.45 -20.90 12.00
N ILE A 294 70.97 -20.79 13.23
CA ILE A 294 70.62 -21.95 14.06
C ILE A 294 69.11 -22.25 13.91
N ASP A 295 68.82 -23.42 13.32
CA ASP A 295 67.46 -23.92 13.17
C ASP A 295 66.93 -24.55 14.47
N CYS A 296 65.60 -24.59 14.62
CA CYS A 296 64.91 -25.16 15.78
C CYS A 296 65.36 -26.61 16.10
N ALA A 297 65.72 -27.40 15.08
CA ALA A 297 66.29 -28.74 15.25
C ALA A 297 67.66 -28.72 15.94
N HIS A 298 68.57 -27.82 15.53
CA HIS A 298 69.92 -27.70 16.08
C HIS A 298 69.91 -27.11 17.50
N LEU A 299 69.01 -26.17 17.78
CA LEU A 299 68.75 -25.70 19.15
C LEU A 299 68.23 -26.84 20.05
N GLY A 300 67.40 -27.74 19.51
CA GLY A 300 66.95 -28.94 20.21
C GLY A 300 68.09 -29.90 20.57
N GLU A 301 69.06 -30.07 19.68
CA GLU A 301 70.25 -30.89 19.95
C GLU A 301 71.17 -30.24 20.99
N LEU A 302 71.42 -28.93 20.90
CA LEU A 302 72.19 -28.18 21.89
C LEU A 302 71.64 -28.39 23.31
N MET A 303 70.32 -28.27 23.50
CA MET A 303 69.68 -28.44 24.80
C MET A 303 69.75 -29.89 25.31
N ARG A 304 69.77 -30.86 24.39
CA ARG A 304 70.00 -32.29 24.68
C ARG A 304 71.45 -32.55 25.12
N GLN A 305 72.44 -31.93 24.46
CA GLN A 305 73.85 -32.01 24.84
C GLN A 305 74.11 -31.36 26.21
N LEU A 306 73.50 -30.19 26.48
CA LEU A 306 73.53 -29.50 27.78
C LEU A 306 72.72 -30.22 28.88
N ARG A 307 72.04 -31.33 28.56
CA ARG A 307 71.18 -32.12 29.46
C ARG A 307 70.04 -31.34 30.11
N VAL A 308 69.53 -30.29 29.46
CA VAL A 308 68.36 -29.54 29.92
C VAL A 308 67.11 -30.10 29.22
N PRO A 309 66.20 -30.81 29.94
CA PRO A 309 65.06 -31.48 29.32
C PRO A 309 63.93 -30.48 29.00
N LEU A 310 64.04 -29.79 27.88
CA LEU A 310 62.96 -28.97 27.32
C LEU A 310 62.00 -29.84 26.50
N ASN A 311 60.69 -29.64 26.70
CA ASN A 311 59.68 -30.27 25.84
C ASN A 311 59.53 -29.48 24.51
N PRO A 312 58.93 -30.07 23.44
CA PRO A 312 58.86 -29.42 22.14
C PRO A 312 58.14 -28.07 22.13
N HIS A 313 57.16 -27.87 23.02
CA HIS A 313 56.46 -26.59 23.17
C HIS A 313 57.34 -25.53 23.85
N GLN A 314 58.16 -25.92 24.83
CA GLN A 314 59.14 -25.04 25.46
C GLN A 314 60.28 -24.69 24.49
N LEU A 315 60.74 -25.63 23.67
CA LEU A 315 61.74 -25.37 22.64
C LEU A 315 61.20 -24.39 21.58
N SER A 316 59.99 -24.60 21.08
CA SER A 316 59.34 -23.66 20.14
C SER A 316 59.09 -22.29 20.78
N GLN A 317 58.80 -22.23 22.08
CA GLN A 317 58.66 -20.97 22.82
C GLN A 317 60.02 -20.26 23.01
N ALA A 318 61.10 -21.00 23.23
CA ALA A 318 62.45 -20.44 23.31
C ALA A 318 62.88 -19.85 21.96
N VAL A 319 62.71 -20.58 20.84
CA VAL A 319 62.95 -20.03 19.49
C VAL A 319 62.13 -18.76 19.28
N SER A 320 60.83 -18.78 19.58
CA SER A 320 59.93 -17.61 19.45
C SER A 320 60.22 -16.44 20.41
N GLN A 321 61.16 -16.57 21.34
CA GLN A 321 61.66 -15.47 22.19
C GLN A 321 63.02 -14.93 21.73
N LEU A 322 63.73 -15.69 20.88
CA LEU A 322 65.06 -15.37 20.36
C LEU A 322 65.00 -14.83 18.93
N ASP A 323 64.18 -15.46 18.08
CA ASP A 323 63.80 -15.02 16.73
C ASP A 323 62.90 -13.79 16.81
N ARG A 324 63.52 -12.60 16.79
CA ARG A 324 62.84 -11.30 16.83
C ARG A 324 62.38 -10.86 15.45
N GLU A 325 63.05 -11.34 14.40
CA GLU A 325 62.69 -11.04 13.00
C GLU A 325 61.58 -11.98 12.46
N SER A 326 61.13 -12.97 13.26
CA SER A 326 60.05 -13.92 12.94
C SER A 326 60.34 -14.80 11.71
N THR A 327 61.61 -15.18 11.53
CA THR A 327 62.12 -15.95 10.38
C THR A 327 61.99 -17.46 10.55
N GLY A 328 61.78 -17.96 11.77
CA GLY A 328 61.82 -19.37 12.14
C GLY A 328 63.23 -19.93 12.37
N LYS A 329 64.26 -19.09 12.30
CA LYS A 329 65.69 -19.41 12.49
C LYS A 329 66.30 -18.36 13.42
N ILE A 330 67.39 -18.70 14.12
CA ILE A 330 68.11 -17.77 15.00
C ILE A 330 69.40 -17.32 14.29
N SER A 331 69.52 -16.02 14.01
CA SER A 331 70.73 -15.44 13.42
C SER A 331 71.87 -15.28 14.44
N PHE A 332 73.11 -15.13 13.96
CA PHE A 332 74.26 -14.85 14.84
C PHE A 332 74.08 -13.58 15.69
N GLY A 333 73.40 -12.55 15.15
CA GLY A 333 73.13 -11.31 15.87
C GLY A 333 72.15 -11.50 17.03
N GLU A 334 71.11 -12.31 16.85
CA GLU A 334 70.15 -12.67 17.90
C GLU A 334 70.79 -13.58 18.96
N PHE A 335 71.63 -14.52 18.55
CA PHE A 335 72.40 -15.37 19.46
C PHE A 335 73.37 -14.55 20.33
N LEU A 336 74.09 -13.57 19.75
CA LEU A 336 74.95 -12.64 20.49
C LEU A 336 74.16 -11.79 21.50
N LEU A 337 72.98 -11.31 21.10
CA LEU A 337 72.12 -10.49 21.96
C LEU A 337 71.52 -11.30 23.12
N TRP A 338 71.31 -12.60 22.94
CA TRP A 338 70.92 -13.51 24.03
C TRP A 338 72.09 -13.90 24.93
N TRP A 339 73.31 -14.07 24.38
CA TRP A 339 74.49 -14.39 25.19
C TRP A 339 74.94 -13.21 26.08
N ARG A 340 74.55 -11.98 25.72
CA ARG A 340 74.85 -10.72 26.44
C ARG A 340 73.63 -10.11 27.18
N GLY A 341 72.61 -10.91 27.55
CA GLY A 341 71.33 -10.39 28.06
C GLY A 341 70.63 -11.24 29.13
#